data_AF-A0A3N5XY69-F1
#
_entry.id   AF-A0A3N5XY69-F1
#
_cell.length_a   1.000
_cell.length_b   1.000
_cell.length_c   1.000
_cell.angle_alpha   90.00
_cell.angle_beta   90.00
_cell.angle_gamma   90.00
#
_symmetry.space_group_name_H-M   'P 1'
#
loop_
_entity.id
_entity.type
_entity.pdbx_description
1 polymer ?
#
loop_
_entity_poly.entity_id
_entity_poly.type
_entity_poly.pdbx_seq_one_letter_code
_entity_poly.pdbx_strand_id
1 'polypeptide(L)' 'MKGVEFTAVQTSYLSAAAAKADVVLPSPLWTESKGSYTSLDGVTKSTIPMVKAKGDIKSDADSLKEVARHLKK' A
#
# COMPACT_ATOMS: atom_id res chain seq x y z
N MET A 1 3.05 18.27 -3.78
CA MET A 1 4.39 17.70 -4.05
C MET A 1 5.27 18.72 -4.77
N LYS A 2 5.33 19.97 -4.29
CA LYS A 2 6.32 20.95 -4.80
C LYS A 2 7.53 20.87 -3.86
N GLY A 3 8.73 20.79 -4.42
CA GLY A 3 9.98 20.71 -3.65
C GLY A 3 10.38 19.30 -3.16
N VAL A 4 9.74 18.24 -3.66
CA VAL A 4 10.15 16.85 -3.40
C VAL A 4 10.87 16.34 -4.66
N GLU A 5 12.10 15.87 -4.51
CA GLU A 5 12.94 15.42 -5.62
C GLU A 5 12.59 14.03 -6.13
N PHE A 6 12.03 13.18 -5.26
CA PHE A 6 11.63 11.82 -5.60
C PHE A 6 10.39 11.40 -4.82
N THR A 7 9.39 10.88 -5.52
CA THR A 7 8.12 10.45 -4.94
C THR A 7 7.83 9.00 -5.29
N ALA A 8 7.72 8.15 -4.26
CA ALA A 8 7.16 6.82 -4.38
C ALA A 8 5.72 6.82 -3.84
N VAL A 9 4.78 6.26 -4.61
CA VAL A 9 3.37 6.14 -4.20
C VAL A 9 2.99 4.67 -4.14
N GLN A 10 2.45 4.25 -3.00
CA GLN A 10 1.86 2.93 -2.82
C GLN A 10 0.34 3.02 -2.90
N THR A 11 -0.27 2.35 -3.87
CA THR A 11 -1.72 2.46 -4.08
C THR A 11 -2.32 1.29 -4.87
N SER A 12 -3.59 0.99 -4.57
CA SER A 12 -4.35 -0.08 -5.19
C SER A 12 -5.13 0.39 -6.42
N TYR A 13 -5.19 1.71 -6.64
CA TYR A 13 -5.94 2.32 -7.74
C TYR A 13 -5.08 3.33 -8.49
N LEU A 14 -5.40 3.50 -9.77
CA LEU A 14 -4.88 4.63 -10.54
C LEU A 14 -5.43 5.92 -9.93
N SER A 15 -4.52 6.80 -9.52
CA SER A 15 -4.86 8.06 -8.86
C SER A 15 -4.03 9.21 -9.43
N ALA A 16 -4.47 10.44 -9.20
CA ALA A 16 -3.70 11.63 -9.60
C ALA A 16 -2.32 11.70 -8.92
N ALA A 17 -2.18 11.08 -7.75
CA ALA A 17 -0.88 10.94 -7.07
C ALA A 17 0.01 9.91 -7.77
N ALA A 18 -0.52 8.74 -8.12
CA ALA A 18 0.22 7.72 -8.87
C ALA A 18 0.68 8.23 -10.24
N ALA A 19 -0.15 9.03 -10.93
CA ALA A 19 0.18 9.62 -12.23
C ALA A 19 1.34 10.64 -12.18
N LYS A 20 1.69 11.13 -10.99
CA LYS A 20 2.76 12.13 -10.77
C LYS A 20 3.96 11.57 -9.99
N ALA A 21 3.94 10.28 -9.67
CA ALA A 21 4.99 9.62 -8.91
C ALA A 21 6.10 9.11 -9.82
N ASP A 22 7.34 9.13 -9.34
CA ASP A 22 8.49 8.54 -10.04
C ASP A 22 8.44 7.01 -9.99
N VAL A 23 7.90 6.46 -8.89
CA VAL A 23 7.69 5.02 -8.71
C VAL A 23 6.32 4.76 -8.11
N VAL A 24 5.61 3.78 -8.66
CA VAL A 24 4.35 3.27 -8.13
C VAL A 24 4.55 1.86 -7.60
N LEU A 25 4.29 1.65 -6.31
CA LEU A 25 4.24 0.34 -5.68
C LEU A 25 2.78 -0.13 -5.65
N PRO A 26 2.39 -1.16 -6.41
CA PRO A 26 1.03 -1.64 -6.39
C PRO A 26 0.70 -2.24 -5.02
N SER A 27 -0.43 -1.83 -4.45
CA SER A 27 -0.95 -2.40 -3.20
C SER A 27 -2.24 -3.20 -3.43
N PRO A 28 -2.50 -4.19 -2.59
CA PRO A 28 -3.75 -4.94 -2.64
C PRO A 28 -4.94 -4.08 -2.19
N LEU A 29 -6.15 -4.51 -2.51
CA LEU A 29 -7.37 -3.94 -1.95
C LEU A 29 -7.56 -4.37 -0.50
N TRP A 30 -8.40 -3.63 0.22
CA TRP A 30 -8.77 -3.97 1.59
C TRP A 30 -9.49 -5.34 1.68
N THR A 31 -10.21 -5.73 0.63
CA THR A 31 -10.84 -7.05 0.49
C THR A 31 -9.85 -8.17 0.18
N GLU A 32 -8.66 -7.84 -0.30
CA GLU A 32 -7.59 -8.78 -0.64
C GLU A 32 -6.60 -8.96 0.51
N SER A 33 -6.70 -8.12 1.55
CA SER A 33 -5.70 -8.01 2.61
C SER A 33 -6.26 -8.29 3.98
N LYS A 34 -5.42 -8.93 4.81
CA LYS A 34 -5.63 -9.00 6.24
C LYS A 34 -5.09 -7.71 6.87
N GLY A 35 -5.92 -7.00 7.60
CA GLY A 35 -5.55 -5.76 8.28
C GLY A 35 -6.45 -5.48 9.47
N SER A 36 -6.19 -4.38 10.16
CA SER A 36 -7.03 -3.85 11.23
C SER A 36 -7.45 -2.44 10.86
N TYR A 37 -8.75 -2.17 10.93
CA TYR A 37 -9.33 -0.87 10.62
C TYR A 37 -10.14 -0.39 11.81
N THR A 38 -9.97 0.88 12.17
CA THR A 38 -10.71 1.53 13.25
C THR A 38 -11.76 2.45 12.65
N SER A 39 -13.01 2.20 12.97
CA SER A 39 -14.14 3.03 12.60
C SER A 39 -14.17 4.35 13.40
N LEU A 40 -14.97 5.32 12.97
CA LEU A 40 -15.07 6.64 13.61
C LEU A 40 -15.61 6.60 15.05
N ASP A 41 -16.32 5.52 15.42
CA ASP A 41 -16.78 5.23 16.78
C ASP A 41 -15.67 4.61 17.66
N GLY A 42 -14.45 4.48 17.15
CA GLY A 42 -13.30 3.90 17.86
C GLY A 42 -13.27 2.37 17.83
N VAL A 43 -14.25 1.71 17.21
CA VAL A 43 -14.28 0.25 17.15
C VAL A 43 -13.28 -0.24 16.12
N THR A 44 -12.33 -1.07 16.57
CA THR A 44 -11.35 -1.70 15.69
C THR A 44 -11.82 -3.09 15.26
N LYS A 45 -11.79 -3.35 13.95
CA LYS A 45 -12.13 -4.65 13.36
C LYS A 45 -10.97 -5.16 12.52
N SER A 46 -10.73 -6.45 12.58
CA SER A 46 -9.80 -7.11 11.66
C SER A 46 -10.52 -7.53 10.38
N THR A 47 -9.88 -7.31 9.24
CA THR A 47 -10.34 -7.85 7.95
C THR A 47 -9.71 -9.20 7.70
N ILE A 48 -10.45 -10.05 6.99
CA ILE A 48 -9.95 -11.29 6.41
C ILE A 48 -9.96 -11.14 4.88
N PRO A 49 -8.97 -11.69 4.15
CA PRO A 49 -8.98 -11.68 2.70
C PRO A 49 -10.20 -12.45 2.17
N MET A 50 -11.04 -11.78 1.39
CA MET A 50 -12.21 -12.37 0.72
C MET A 50 -11.88 -12.80 -0.71
N VAL A 51 -10.90 -12.13 -1.32
CA VAL A 51 -10.42 -12.41 -2.68
C VAL A 51 -8.88 -12.43 -2.69
N LYS A 52 -8.29 -13.15 -3.64
CA LYS A 52 -6.84 -13.18 -3.79
C LYS A 52 -6.38 -11.98 -4.63
N ALA A 53 -5.37 -11.26 -4.15
CA ALA A 53 -4.73 -10.22 -4.95
C ALA A 53 -4.20 -10.78 -6.28
N LYS A 54 -4.32 -10.00 -7.35
CA LYS A 54 -3.90 -10.41 -8.69
C LYS A 54 -2.37 -10.40 -8.80
N GLY A 55 -1.80 -11.49 -9.34
CA GLY A 55 -0.37 -11.57 -9.67
C GLY A 55 0.54 -11.48 -8.44
N ASP A 56 1.67 -10.78 -8.59
CA ASP A 56 2.72 -10.66 -7.58
C ASP A 56 2.57 -9.43 -6.68
N ILE A 57 1.34 -8.96 -6.45
CA ILE A 57 1.07 -7.84 -5.55
C ILE A 57 1.34 -8.27 -4.11
N LYS A 58 2.31 -7.61 -3.48
CA LYS A 58 2.71 -7.84 -2.08
C LYS A 58 1.78 -7.09 -1.12
N SER A 59 1.64 -7.59 0.11
CA SER A 59 0.94 -6.86 1.16
C SER A 59 1.60 -5.50 1.43
N ASP A 60 0.84 -4.55 1.96
CA ASP A 60 1.38 -3.21 2.17
C ASP A 60 2.64 -3.20 3.02
N ALA A 61 2.61 -3.97 4.10
CA ALA A 61 3.72 -4.11 5.03
C ALA A 61 4.93 -4.82 4.39
N ASP A 62 4.71 -5.82 3.54
CA ASP A 62 5.82 -6.57 2.94
C ASP A 62 6.56 -5.77 1.87
N SER A 63 5.83 -4.96 1.10
CA SER A 63 6.44 -3.96 0.19
C SER A 63 7.36 -3.01 0.95
N LEU A 64 6.88 -2.46 2.07
CA LEU A 64 7.69 -1.54 2.89
C LEU A 64 8.89 -2.23 3.55
N LYS A 65 8.72 -3.46 4.06
CA LYS A 65 9.85 -4.25 4.60
C LYS A 65 10.93 -4.49 3.54
N GLU A 66 10.52 -4.76 2.30
CA GLU A 66 11.45 -4.98 1.20
C GLU A 66 12.24 -3.74 0.84
N VAL A 67 11.57 -2.58 0.75
CA VAL A 67 12.25 -1.29 0.58
C VAL A 67 13.23 -1.06 1.73
N ALA A 68 12.81 -1.28 2.97
CA ALA A 68 13.69 -1.13 4.15
C ALA A 68 14.93 -2.05 4.08
N ARG A 69 14.80 -3.28 3.58
CA ARG A 69 15.95 -4.18 3.40
C ARG A 69 16.98 -3.62 2.41
N HIS A 70 16.54 -2.97 1.35
CA HIS A 70 17.43 -2.39 0.34
C HIS A 70 18.10 -1.08 0.81
N LEU A 71 17.47 -0.35 1.73
CA LEU A 71 18.02 0.88 2.31
C LEU A 71 19.05 0.65 3.42
N LYS A 72 19.08 -0.53 4.05
CA LYS A 72 20.04 -0.86 5.12
C LYS A 72 21.44 -1.26 4.61
N LYS A 73 21.80 -0.88 3.38
CA LYS A 73 23.11 -1.14 2.79
C LYS A 73 24.03 0.06 2.95
#